data_AF-A0AAW1XQZ2-F1
#
_entry.id   AF-A0AAW1XQZ2-F1
#
_cell.length_a   1.000
_cell.length_b   1.000
_cell.length_c   1.000
_cell.angle_alpha   90.00
_cell.angle_beta   90.00
_cell.angle_gamma   90.00
#
_symmetry.space_group_name_H-M   'P 1'
#
loop_
_entity.id
_entity.type
_entity.pdbx_description
1 polymer ?
#
loop_
_entity_poly.entity_id
_entity_poly.type
_entity_poly.pdbx_seq_one_letter_code
_entity_poly.pdbx_strand_id
1 'polypeptide(L)'
;MLVTMSFFFWLLLIFVHGGVGLEDCTETRCSSDGPAIRFPFRLKDRQPIHCGFPGFDLSCTKYNQTVNQTVLAMPSSSELYVTSINYTSQEIVVDLQESNCLAREIFYHGSSSPFKFVGNASLFSCPPSIVRDNGTGDPNSYHCLERLSPCNSNPGNQIFAAFTYSYLQ
;
A
#
# COMPACT_ATOMS: atom_id res chain seq x y z
N MET A 1 -48.33 -19.18 -19.95
CA MET A 1 -47.24 -20.08 -20.38
C MET A 1 -46.30 -19.42 -21.40
N LEU A 2 -46.80 -18.74 -22.44
CA LEU A 2 -45.92 -18.07 -23.42
C LEU A 2 -45.09 -16.91 -22.83
N VAL A 3 -45.71 -16.10 -21.96
CA VAL A 3 -45.10 -14.91 -21.34
C VAL A 3 -43.97 -15.27 -20.36
N THR A 4 -44.15 -16.36 -19.62
CA THR A 4 -43.14 -16.85 -18.67
C THR A 4 -41.92 -17.40 -19.40
N MET A 5 -42.10 -18.10 -20.53
CA MET A 5 -40.99 -18.61 -21.34
C MET A 5 -40.15 -17.47 -21.95
N SER A 6 -40.79 -16.37 -22.35
CA SER A 6 -40.09 -15.16 -22.84
C SER A 6 -39.23 -14.50 -21.74
N PHE A 7 -39.77 -14.41 -20.52
CA PHE A 7 -39.05 -13.84 -19.37
C PHE A 7 -37.82 -14.68 -18.99
N PHE A 8 -37.95 -16.01 -18.96
CA PHE A 8 -36.81 -16.90 -18.70
C PHE A 8 -35.75 -16.79 -19.81
N PHE A 9 -36.15 -16.63 -21.07
CA PHE A 9 -35.22 -16.43 -22.18
C PHE A 9 -34.45 -15.10 -22.05
N TRP A 10 -35.13 -14.03 -21.65
CA TRP A 10 -34.48 -12.75 -21.33
C TRP A 10 -33.53 -12.84 -20.14
N LEU A 11 -33.91 -13.54 -19.06
CA LEU A 11 -33.01 -13.79 -17.93
C LEU A 11 -31.77 -14.57 -18.36
N LEU A 12 -31.92 -15.61 -19.18
CA LEU A 12 -30.80 -16.39 -19.72
C LEU A 12 -29.88 -15.53 -20.59
N LEU A 13 -30.41 -14.58 -21.38
CA LEU A 13 -29.61 -13.64 -22.17
C LEU A 13 -28.79 -12.68 -21.29
N ILE A 14 -29.32 -12.27 -20.13
CA ILE A 14 -28.60 -11.46 -19.14
C ILE A 14 -27.48 -12.28 -18.49
N PHE A 15 -27.72 -13.55 -18.16
CA PHE A 15 -26.69 -14.44 -17.62
C PHE A 15 -25.57 -14.76 -18.62
N VAL A 16 -25.88 -14.88 -19.91
CA VAL A 16 -24.90 -15.17 -20.97
C VAL A 16 -24.03 -13.95 -21.32
N HIS A 17 -24.54 -12.72 -21.15
CA HIS A 17 -23.75 -11.48 -21.33
C HIS A 17 -23.02 -11.01 -20.05
N GLY A 18 -23.21 -11.70 -18.91
CA GLY A 18 -22.59 -11.33 -17.63
C GLY A 18 -21.13 -11.76 -17.45
N GLY A 19 -20.54 -12.41 -18.46
CA GLY A 19 -19.18 -12.97 -18.40
C GLY A 19 -18.17 -12.23 -19.29
N VAL A 20 -18.31 -10.92 -19.48
CA VAL A 20 -17.35 -10.13 -20.27
C VAL A 20 -16.59 -9.23 -19.31
N GLY A 21 -15.40 -9.66 -18.86
CA GLY A 21 -14.57 -8.83 -17.98
C GLY A 21 -13.36 -9.52 -17.34
N LEU A 22 -13.30 -10.86 -17.32
CA LEU A 22 -12.16 -11.57 -16.75
C LEU A 22 -10.92 -11.58 -17.67
N GLU A 23 -11.10 -11.34 -18.96
CA GLU A 23 -9.99 -11.33 -19.93
C GLU A 23 -9.15 -10.04 -19.87
N ASP A 24 -9.71 -8.95 -19.32
CA ASP A 24 -9.04 -7.64 -19.25
C ASP A 24 -8.27 -7.43 -17.93
N CYS A 25 -8.55 -8.25 -16.90
CA CYS A 25 -7.90 -8.21 -15.59
C CYS A 25 -6.72 -9.20 -15.48
N THR A 26 -5.95 -9.36 -16.55
CA THR A 26 -4.75 -10.23 -16.55
C THR A 26 -3.67 -9.71 -15.62
N GLU A 27 -2.83 -10.60 -15.10
CA GLU A 27 -1.69 -10.22 -14.25
C GLU A 27 -0.75 -9.26 -15.02
N THR A 28 -0.34 -8.18 -14.36
CA THR A 28 0.62 -7.22 -14.90
C THR A 28 1.79 -6.99 -13.94
N ARG A 29 2.89 -6.41 -14.44
CA ARG A 29 4.08 -6.08 -13.64
C ARG A 29 4.73 -4.79 -14.12
N CYS A 30 5.38 -4.07 -13.22
CA CYS A 30 6.18 -2.89 -13.59
C CYS A 30 7.52 -3.27 -14.25
N SER A 31 8.15 -4.33 -13.76
CA SER A 31 9.40 -4.93 -14.23
C SER A 31 9.30 -6.47 -14.23
N SER A 32 10.17 -7.16 -14.95
CA SER A 32 10.28 -8.63 -14.90
C SER A 32 10.48 -9.16 -13.48
N ASP A 33 11.29 -8.44 -12.70
CA ASP A 33 11.65 -8.81 -11.32
C ASP A 33 10.70 -8.19 -10.28
N GLY A 34 9.73 -7.38 -10.71
CA GLY A 34 8.75 -6.77 -9.83
C GLY A 34 7.63 -7.74 -9.42
N PRO A 35 6.84 -7.39 -8.39
CA PRO A 35 5.74 -8.23 -7.93
C PRO A 35 4.66 -8.38 -9.01
N ALA A 36 4.00 -9.54 -9.02
CA ALA A 36 2.76 -9.78 -9.76
C ALA A 36 1.65 -8.84 -9.26
N ILE A 37 0.99 -8.11 -10.16
CA ILE A 37 -0.15 -7.23 -9.85
C ILE A 37 -1.42 -7.85 -10.43
N ARG A 38 -2.33 -8.21 -9.53
CA ARG A 38 -3.66 -8.78 -9.80
C ARG A 38 -4.62 -8.38 -8.69
N PHE A 39 -5.90 -8.66 -8.90
CA PHE A 39 -6.96 -8.41 -7.93
C PHE A 39 -6.55 -8.89 -6.52
N PRO A 40 -6.76 -8.08 -5.45
CA PRO A 40 -7.53 -6.84 -5.40
C PRO A 40 -6.77 -5.57 -5.83
N PHE A 41 -5.48 -5.69 -6.12
CA PHE A 41 -4.66 -4.58 -6.61
C PHE A 41 -4.82 -4.42 -8.12
N ARG A 42 -4.70 -3.18 -8.59
CA ARG A 42 -4.62 -2.91 -10.03
C ARG A 42 -3.53 -1.93 -10.36
N LEU A 43 -2.96 -2.05 -11.55
CA LEU A 43 -2.01 -1.11 -12.10
C LEU A 43 -2.76 -0.02 -12.87
N LYS A 44 -2.81 1.20 -12.31
CA LYS A 44 -3.73 2.28 -12.73
C LYS A 44 -3.73 2.63 -14.22
N ASP A 45 -2.59 2.50 -14.89
CA ASP A 45 -2.40 2.87 -16.30
C ASP A 45 -2.44 1.67 -17.28
N ARG A 46 -2.57 0.44 -16.76
CA ARG A 46 -2.54 -0.79 -17.59
C ARG A 46 -3.74 -1.69 -17.41
N GLN A 47 -4.41 -1.63 -16.26
CA GLN A 47 -5.58 -2.42 -15.95
C GLN A 47 -6.82 -1.53 -15.78
N PRO A 48 -7.98 -1.94 -16.28
CA PRO A 48 -9.25 -1.24 -16.08
C PRO A 48 -9.56 -0.98 -14.61
N ILE A 49 -10.42 0.02 -14.36
CA ILE A 49 -10.87 0.39 -12.99
C ILE A 49 -11.54 -0.77 -12.26
N HIS A 50 -12.26 -1.64 -12.97
CA HIS A 50 -12.96 -2.78 -12.37
C HIS A 50 -12.04 -3.93 -11.93
N CYS A 51 -10.74 -3.89 -12.25
CA CYS A 51 -9.78 -4.94 -11.91
C CYS A 51 -9.17 -4.82 -10.51
N GLY A 52 -9.53 -3.78 -9.76
CA GLY A 52 -9.04 -3.58 -8.40
C GLY A 52 -10.04 -2.84 -7.52
N PHE A 53 -9.79 -2.86 -6.21
CA PHE A 53 -10.61 -2.12 -5.26
C PHE A 53 -10.24 -0.63 -5.22
N PRO A 54 -11.20 0.25 -4.89
CA PRO A 54 -10.89 1.65 -4.61
C PRO A 54 -9.82 1.77 -3.52
N GLY A 55 -8.74 2.50 -3.80
CA GLY A 55 -7.59 2.66 -2.89
C GLY A 55 -6.51 1.59 -2.99
N PHE A 56 -6.65 0.60 -3.90
CA PHE A 56 -5.65 -0.45 -4.16
C PHE A 56 -4.90 -0.22 -5.50
N ASP A 57 -4.85 1.03 -5.95
CA ASP A 57 -4.16 1.42 -7.16
C ASP A 57 -2.64 1.42 -6.92
N LEU A 58 -1.93 0.68 -7.75
CA LEU A 58 -0.48 0.72 -7.86
C LEU A 58 -0.09 1.47 -9.14
N SER A 59 1.13 2.00 -9.15
CA SER A 59 1.75 2.61 -10.33
C SER A 59 3.20 2.12 -10.48
N CYS A 60 3.81 2.45 -11.61
CA CYS A 60 5.22 2.20 -11.85
C CYS A 60 5.98 3.53 -11.78
N THR A 61 7.12 3.55 -11.09
CA THR A 61 8.05 4.68 -11.21
C THR A 61 8.63 4.75 -12.62
N LYS A 62 9.12 5.93 -12.99
CA LYS A 62 9.88 6.15 -14.23
C LYS A 62 11.22 6.77 -13.85
N TYR A 63 12.21 5.94 -13.54
CA TYR A 63 13.58 6.44 -13.31
C TYR A 63 14.50 6.08 -14.47
N ASN A 64 15.03 7.10 -15.14
CA ASN A 64 16.12 7.04 -16.14
C ASN A 64 16.07 5.80 -17.07
N GLN A 65 14.88 5.47 -17.56
CA GLN A 65 14.63 4.48 -18.63
C GLN A 65 14.96 3.00 -18.31
N THR A 66 15.26 2.60 -17.07
CA THR A 66 15.67 1.20 -16.81
C THR A 66 15.04 0.53 -15.59
N VAL A 67 14.47 1.26 -14.62
CA VAL A 67 13.79 0.62 -13.48
C VAL A 67 12.41 1.22 -13.29
N ASN A 68 11.40 0.37 -13.51
CA ASN A 68 10.01 0.63 -13.16
C ASN A 68 9.73 -0.12 -11.85
N GLN A 69 9.99 0.50 -10.70
CA GLN A 69 9.58 -0.06 -9.41
C GLN A 69 8.07 0.08 -9.25
N THR A 70 7.44 -0.88 -8.59
CA THR A 70 6.03 -0.79 -8.22
C THR A 70 5.90 0.12 -7.01
N VAL A 71 4.98 1.09 -7.06
CA VAL A 71 4.71 1.98 -5.94
C VAL A 71 3.22 2.04 -5.60
N LEU A 72 2.95 2.25 -4.31
CA LEU A 72 1.64 2.55 -3.77
C LEU A 72 1.59 4.04 -3.41
N ALA A 73 0.64 4.76 -4.01
CA ALA A 73 0.44 6.17 -3.71
C ALA A 73 -0.28 6.34 -2.36
N MET A 74 0.27 7.19 -1.50
CA MET A 74 -0.30 7.51 -0.19
C MET A 74 -1.05 8.86 -0.23
N PRO A 75 -2.02 9.08 0.69
CA PRO A 75 -2.83 10.30 0.70
C PRO A 75 -2.06 11.62 0.78
N SER A 76 -0.84 11.66 1.34
CA SER A 76 -0.03 12.90 1.36
C SER A 76 0.69 13.23 0.07
N SER A 77 0.47 12.47 -1.00
CA SER A 77 1.29 12.50 -2.22
C SER A 77 2.69 11.90 -2.06
N SER A 78 2.91 11.13 -1.00
CA SER A 78 4.11 10.29 -0.87
C SER A 78 3.91 8.93 -1.54
N GLU A 79 5.00 8.27 -1.92
CA GLU A 79 4.99 6.97 -2.62
C GLU A 79 5.73 5.92 -1.79
N LEU A 80 5.12 4.74 -1.62
CA LEU A 80 5.73 3.58 -0.97
C LEU A 80 6.18 2.58 -2.03
N TYR A 81 7.45 2.20 -2.01
CA TYR A 81 8.01 1.21 -2.94
C TYR A 81 7.60 -0.19 -2.54
N VAL A 82 6.85 -0.88 -3.39
CA VAL A 82 6.34 -2.22 -3.13
C VAL A 82 7.38 -3.25 -3.58
N THR A 83 7.89 -4.03 -2.63
CA THR A 83 8.87 -5.09 -2.91
C THR A 83 8.20 -6.43 -3.17
N SER A 84 7.12 -6.74 -2.45
CA SER A 84 6.36 -7.96 -2.67
C SER A 84 4.89 -7.83 -2.24
N ILE A 85 4.05 -8.69 -2.80
CA ILE A 85 2.62 -8.79 -2.47
C ILE A 85 2.33 -10.25 -2.11
N ASN A 86 1.92 -10.49 -0.86
CA ASN A 86 1.48 -11.80 -0.42
C ASN A 86 -0.04 -11.88 -0.51
N TYR A 87 -0.52 -12.53 -1.57
CA TYR A 87 -1.95 -12.71 -1.82
C TYR A 87 -2.63 -13.68 -0.84
N THR A 88 -1.87 -14.57 -0.19
CA THR A 88 -2.41 -15.53 0.78
C THR A 88 -2.69 -14.85 2.12
N SER A 89 -1.73 -14.05 2.62
CA SER A 89 -1.91 -13.28 3.87
C SER A 89 -2.59 -11.92 3.65
N GLN A 90 -2.79 -11.50 2.39
CA GLN A 90 -3.31 -10.18 2.02
C GLN A 90 -2.42 -9.03 2.52
N GLU A 91 -1.10 -9.21 2.41
CA GLU A 91 -0.09 -8.25 2.87
C GLU A 91 0.67 -7.67 1.70
N ILE A 92 1.00 -6.38 1.80
CA ILE A 92 1.92 -5.69 0.91
C ILE A 92 3.19 -5.34 1.68
N VAL A 93 4.33 -5.76 1.15
CA VAL A 93 5.64 -5.44 1.73
C VAL A 93 6.19 -4.26 0.97
N VAL A 94 6.58 -3.23 1.72
CA VAL A 94 7.13 -2.01 1.17
C VAL A 94 8.56 -1.81 1.65
N ASP A 95 9.40 -1.26 0.79
CA ASP A 95 10.71 -0.74 1.15
C ASP A 95 10.54 0.68 1.69
N LEU A 96 10.95 0.87 2.93
CA LEU A 96 10.89 2.15 3.62
C LEU A 96 12.26 2.86 3.66
N GLN A 97 13.32 2.23 3.14
CA GLN A 97 14.67 2.78 3.14
C GLN A 97 14.77 4.03 2.25
N GLU A 98 14.13 4.01 1.07
CA GLU A 98 14.07 5.17 0.16
C GLU A 98 12.97 6.16 0.54
N SER A 99 12.06 5.77 1.44
CA SER A 99 10.85 6.51 1.77
C SER A 99 10.99 7.23 3.11
N ASN A 100 11.98 8.12 3.26
CA ASN A 100 12.21 9.11 4.32
C ASN A 100 11.22 9.12 5.51
N CYS A 101 11.15 8.04 6.29
CA CYS A 101 10.21 7.88 7.41
C CYS A 101 8.72 8.16 7.08
N LEU A 102 8.14 7.53 6.05
CA LEU A 102 6.71 7.66 5.68
C LEU A 102 5.71 6.93 6.60
N ALA A 103 6.10 6.61 7.83
CA ALA A 103 5.23 5.91 8.79
C ALA A 103 4.08 6.81 9.29
N ARG A 104 4.22 8.14 9.19
CA ARG A 104 3.22 9.11 9.66
C ARG A 104 1.81 8.77 9.19
N GLU A 105 1.63 8.58 7.89
CA GLU A 105 0.29 8.42 7.31
C GLU A 105 -0.37 7.10 7.62
N ILE A 106 0.40 6.01 7.68
CA ILE A 106 -0.17 4.69 7.99
C ILE A 106 -0.78 4.71 9.40
N PHE A 107 -0.20 5.49 10.33
CA PHE A 107 -0.71 5.66 11.68
C PHE A 107 -1.86 6.67 11.77
N TYR A 108 -1.77 7.84 11.10
CA TYR A 108 -2.80 8.88 11.19
C TYR A 108 -4.08 8.56 10.41
N HIS A 109 -3.97 7.87 9.28
CA HIS A 109 -5.12 7.51 8.43
C HIS A 109 -5.72 6.14 8.80
N GLY A 110 -5.42 5.57 9.98
CA GLY A 110 -5.83 4.21 10.35
C GLY A 110 -7.33 3.88 10.26
N SER A 111 -8.22 4.89 10.23
CA SER A 111 -9.66 4.70 10.00
C SER A 111 -10.13 4.98 8.56
N SER A 112 -9.33 5.67 7.73
CA SER A 112 -9.68 6.06 6.35
C SER A 112 -8.83 5.37 5.28
N SER A 113 -7.71 4.76 5.66
CA SER A 113 -6.86 3.97 4.78
C SER A 113 -7.38 2.53 4.69
N PRO A 114 -7.37 1.91 3.49
CA PRO A 114 -7.62 0.48 3.35
C PRO A 114 -6.48 -0.38 3.92
N PHE A 115 -5.31 0.22 4.21
CA PHE A 115 -4.14 -0.47 4.73
C PHE A 115 -3.95 -0.19 6.23
N LYS A 116 -3.48 -1.22 6.95
CA LYS A 116 -3.05 -1.14 8.35
C LYS A 116 -1.61 -1.63 8.46
N PHE A 117 -0.82 -0.98 9.31
CA PHE A 117 0.51 -1.47 9.61
C PHE A 117 0.44 -2.78 10.41
N VAL A 118 1.13 -3.81 9.92
CA VAL A 118 1.25 -5.13 10.57
C VAL A 118 2.72 -5.33 10.92
N GLY A 119 3.15 -4.81 12.07
CA GLY A 119 4.54 -4.90 12.52
C GLY A 119 4.72 -4.41 13.95
N ASN A 120 5.93 -4.59 14.48
CA ASN A 120 6.28 -4.13 15.82
C ASN A 120 6.68 -2.64 15.79
N ALA A 121 6.10 -1.86 16.69
CA ALA A 121 6.47 -0.48 16.94
C ALA A 121 6.67 -0.26 18.43
N SER A 122 7.76 0.41 18.80
CA SER A 122 8.03 0.79 20.19
C SER A 122 7.53 2.21 20.44
N LEU A 123 6.67 2.39 21.45
CA LEU A 123 6.08 3.69 21.79
C LEU A 123 6.86 4.38 22.91
N PHE A 124 7.16 5.67 22.73
CA PHE A 124 7.92 6.47 23.68
C PHE A 124 7.24 7.81 23.95
N SER A 125 7.23 8.25 25.21
CA SER A 125 6.90 9.62 25.58
C SER A 125 8.19 10.42 25.66
N CYS A 126 8.37 11.43 24.79
CA CYS A 126 9.59 12.25 24.69
C CYS A 126 10.88 11.41 24.62
N PRO A 127 11.28 10.91 23.43
CA PRO A 127 12.44 10.05 23.28
C PRO A 127 13.71 10.73 23.82
N PRO A 128 14.62 9.97 24.46
CA PRO A 128 15.92 10.50 24.88
C PRO A 128 16.66 11.11 23.68
N SER A 129 17.44 12.17 23.90
CA SER A 129 18.20 12.84 22.83
C SER A 129 19.03 11.86 22.01
N ILE A 130 19.65 10.85 22.64
CA ILE A 130 20.42 9.78 21.98
C ILE A 130 19.60 9.03 20.92
N VAL A 131 18.32 8.77 21.18
CA VAL A 131 17.43 8.07 20.24
C VAL A 131 17.06 9.00 19.09
N ARG A 132 16.77 10.27 19.38
CA ARG A 132 16.48 11.32 18.37
C ARG A 132 17.69 11.57 17.45
N ASP A 133 18.88 11.59 18.02
CA ASP A 133 20.13 11.91 17.34
C ASP A 133 20.67 10.68 16.58
N ASN A 134 20.47 9.45 17.08
CA ASN A 134 20.79 8.22 16.35
C ASN A 134 19.87 7.98 15.14
N GLY A 135 18.60 8.42 15.19
CA GLY A 135 17.70 8.41 14.03
C GLY A 135 18.09 9.42 12.94
N THR A 136 19.03 10.33 13.21
CA THR A 136 19.54 11.34 12.26
C THR A 136 21.05 11.21 11.99
N GLY A 137 21.77 10.35 12.73
CA GLY A 137 23.24 10.35 12.76
C GLY A 137 23.94 9.00 12.57
N ASP A 138 23.23 7.87 12.52
CA ASP A 138 23.85 6.57 12.27
C ASP A 138 23.53 6.05 10.85
N PRO A 139 24.51 5.97 9.93
CA PRO A 139 24.29 5.51 8.55
C PRO A 139 23.89 4.02 8.45
N ASN A 140 23.98 3.25 9.54
CA ASN A 140 23.64 1.83 9.59
C ASN A 140 22.43 1.52 10.50
N SER A 141 21.85 2.53 11.16
CA SER A 141 20.69 2.34 12.05
C SER A 141 19.40 2.74 11.33
N TYR A 142 18.65 1.74 10.89
CA TYR A 142 17.39 1.95 10.19
C TYR A 142 16.22 2.24 11.16
N HIS A 143 16.44 2.89 12.30
CA HIS A 143 15.31 3.17 13.22
C HIS A 143 14.59 4.47 12.82
N CYS A 144 13.47 4.33 12.13
CA CYS A 144 12.60 5.47 11.82
C CYS A 144 11.84 5.89 13.09
N LEU A 145 11.99 7.16 13.50
CA LEU A 145 11.20 7.77 14.57
C LEU A 145 10.06 8.59 13.98
N GLU A 146 8.84 8.20 14.32
CA GLU A 146 7.63 8.88 13.88
C GLU A 146 6.93 9.57 15.05
N ARG A 147 6.50 10.81 14.86
CA ARG A 147 5.77 11.55 15.89
C ARG A 147 4.27 11.29 15.74
N LEU A 148 3.64 10.78 16.80
CA LEU A 148 2.22 10.43 16.82
C LEU A 148 1.30 11.55 17.31
N SER A 149 1.83 12.59 17.98
CA SER A 149 1.01 13.72 18.47
C SER A 149 1.12 15.01 17.63
N PRO A 150 0.00 15.73 17.39
CA PRO A 150 -0.01 17.03 16.71
C PRO A 150 0.86 18.09 17.41
N CYS A 151 1.20 19.17 16.69
CA CYS A 151 2.01 20.28 17.22
C CYS A 151 1.27 21.20 18.21
N ASN A 152 -0.03 21.01 18.42
CA ASN A 152 -0.81 21.94 19.23
C ASN A 152 -0.80 21.52 20.70
N SER A 153 0.01 22.26 21.46
CA SER A 153 0.01 22.46 22.90
C SER A 153 0.75 21.43 23.77
N ASN A 154 1.82 21.95 24.38
CA ASN A 154 2.73 21.36 25.37
C ASN A 154 3.86 20.45 24.83
N PRO A 155 5.13 20.90 24.84
CA PRO A 155 6.27 20.11 24.38
C PRO A 155 6.57 18.85 25.22
N GLY A 156 6.00 18.73 26.42
CA GLY A 156 6.26 17.63 27.35
C GLY A 156 5.50 16.32 27.10
N ASN A 157 4.47 16.31 26.25
CA ASN A 157 3.58 15.15 26.07
C ASN A 157 3.62 14.60 24.63
N GLN A 158 4.78 14.65 23.99
CA GLN A 158 4.91 14.16 22.62
C GLN A 158 5.12 12.64 22.62
N ILE A 159 4.20 11.91 21.98
CA ILE A 159 4.31 10.46 21.81
C ILE A 159 4.95 10.16 20.46
N PHE A 160 5.93 9.26 20.46
CA PHE A 160 6.67 8.83 19.28
C PHE A 160 6.62 7.32 19.14
N ALA A 161 6.72 6.83 17.92
CA ALA A 161 6.91 5.42 17.59
C ALA A 161 8.29 5.23 16.94
N ALA A 162 9.00 4.17 17.33
CA ALA A 162 10.18 3.70 16.61
C ALA A 162 9.87 2.39 15.91
N PHE A 163 10.29 2.28 14.65
CA PHE A 163 10.16 1.06 13.85
C PHE A 163 11.48 0.30 13.81
N THR A 164 11.42 -1.01 13.99
CA THR A 164 12.56 -1.91 13.84
C THR A 164 12.38 -2.72 12.56
N TYR A 165 13.30 -2.59 11.61
CA TYR A 165 13.37 -3.50 10.48
C TYR A 165 14.02 -4.79 10.93
N SER A 166 13.30 -5.90 10.85
CA SER A 166 13.92 -7.23 10.81
C SER A 166 14.00 -7.63 9.34
N TYR A 167 15.21 -7.80 8.81
CA TYR A 167 15.38 -8.62 7.62
C TYR A 167 14.77 -9.99 7.93
N LEU A 168 13.81 -10.42 7.11
CA LEU A 168 13.50 -11.85 7.04
C LEU A 168 14.78 -12.51 6.53
N GLN A 169 15.48 -13.16 7.45
CA GLN A 169 16.66 -13.97 7.16
C GLN A 169 16.23 -15.36 6.66
#